data_AF-A0A1G2DV80-F1
#
_entry.id   AF-A0A1G2DV80-F1
#
_cell.length_a   1.000
_cell.length_b   1.000
_cell.length_c   1.000
_cell.angle_alpha   90.00
_cell.angle_beta   90.00
_cell.angle_gamma   90.00
#
_symmetry.space_group_name_H-M   'P 1'
#
loop_
_entity.id
_entity.type
_entity.pdbx_description
1 polymer ?
#
loop_
_entity_poly.entity_id
_entity_poly.type
_entity_poly.pdbx_seq_one_letter_code
_entity_poly.pdbx_strand_id
1 'polypeptide(L)'
;MSKFPIFKTKTEGLRSFNLTDPKERRLYFDLKAGKEIKKLRNYLKRGNTFIAYLLGKKNSGKGTYTKLFMEAVDGERIAQISIGDLVRKTHQEAANKNKKRELINFLERNYRGFLPIKDALQALMARSTKDLLPAEFILALVKKEIIATKRKALFIDGFPRELDQVSYSLFFRDLIDHREDPDIFVLIDVPDSVINERMKWRVVCPHCQSSKNLKLYLSKKIKYNDKGKSFYFICDNLKCKEIKMIPKEGDELGTKPIRKRLELDEKLINQAFSLYGIPKVLLRNSVPVKEAKKYVDDYEITPEYIFEWNKKSQKVEIIEKPWVVPDNEGISSYSLLPPPVAVSMIKQIANILCP
;
A
#
# COMPACT_ATOMS: atom_id res chain seq x y z
N MET A 1 -4.22 1.29 22.78
CA MET A 1 -4.39 1.21 21.31
C MET A 1 -4.01 2.55 20.70
N SER A 2 -3.20 2.55 19.64
CA SER A 2 -2.86 3.77 18.90
C SER A 2 -4.14 4.32 18.26
N LYS A 3 -4.62 5.49 18.71
CA LYS A 3 -5.89 6.05 18.22
C LYS A 3 -5.66 6.84 16.94
N PHE A 4 -6.00 6.24 15.81
CA PHE A 4 -5.92 6.91 14.51
C PHE A 4 -7.08 7.91 14.36
N PRO A 5 -6.79 9.18 14.03
CA PRO A 5 -7.83 10.19 13.88
C PRO A 5 -8.69 9.93 12.64
N ILE A 6 -9.98 10.28 12.74
CA ILE A 6 -10.85 10.34 11.56
C ILE A 6 -10.53 11.65 10.82
N PHE A 7 -10.04 11.53 9.60
CA PHE A 7 -9.67 12.69 8.80
C PHE A 7 -10.89 13.21 8.02
N LYS A 8 -11.17 14.50 8.11
CA LYS A 8 -12.28 15.12 7.36
C LYS A 8 -11.86 15.38 5.91
N THR A 9 -12.48 14.68 4.98
CA THR A 9 -12.38 14.92 3.52
C THR A 9 -13.61 15.64 3.00
N LYS A 10 -14.73 15.62 3.72
CA LYS A 10 -15.96 16.31 3.33
C LYS A 10 -15.74 17.81 3.13
N THR A 11 -16.20 18.30 1.98
CA THR A 11 -16.17 19.72 1.58
C THR A 11 -17.56 20.15 1.18
N GLU A 12 -17.90 21.42 1.35
CA GLU A 12 -19.18 21.96 0.88
C GLU A 12 -19.21 21.97 -0.65
N GLY A 13 -20.18 21.26 -1.24
CA GLY A 13 -20.35 21.13 -2.68
C GLY A 13 -21.13 19.88 -3.07
N LEU A 14 -22.00 19.99 -4.08
CA LEU A 14 -22.92 18.91 -4.51
C LEU A 14 -22.32 17.97 -5.57
N ARG A 15 -21.03 18.07 -5.88
CA ARG A 15 -20.39 17.27 -6.93
C ARG A 15 -19.97 15.91 -6.39
N SER A 16 -20.53 14.84 -6.93
CA SER A 16 -20.02 13.47 -6.76
C SER A 16 -18.90 13.18 -7.76
N PHE A 17 -18.01 12.25 -7.41
CA PHE A 17 -16.90 11.81 -8.26
C PHE A 17 -16.88 10.29 -8.38
N ASN A 18 -16.65 9.79 -9.60
CA ASN A 18 -16.26 8.41 -9.81
C ASN A 18 -14.76 8.24 -9.50
N LEU A 19 -14.45 7.84 -8.26
CA LEU A 19 -13.09 7.68 -7.78
C LEU A 19 -12.26 6.58 -8.47
N THR A 20 -12.91 5.72 -9.27
CA THR A 20 -12.22 4.71 -10.09
C THR A 20 -11.71 5.28 -11.41
N ASP A 21 -12.30 6.36 -11.91
CA ASP A 21 -11.88 7.04 -13.13
C ASP A 21 -10.69 7.99 -12.84
N PRO A 22 -9.56 7.86 -13.55
CA PRO A 22 -8.40 8.72 -13.32
C PRO A 22 -8.64 10.22 -13.57
N LYS A 23 -9.51 10.59 -14.54
CA LYS A 23 -9.78 12.01 -14.83
C LYS A 23 -10.62 12.63 -13.72
N GLU A 24 -11.67 11.94 -13.29
CA GLU A 24 -12.49 12.39 -12.16
C GLU A 24 -11.72 12.40 -10.85
N ARG A 25 -10.87 11.40 -10.62
CA ARG A 25 -10.01 11.34 -9.43
C ARG A 25 -9.01 12.49 -9.37
N ARG A 26 -8.49 12.96 -10.51
CA ARG A 26 -7.66 14.18 -10.56
C ARG A 26 -8.44 15.42 -10.09
N LEU A 27 -9.67 15.61 -10.60
CA LEU A 27 -10.53 16.71 -10.19
C LEU A 27 -10.90 16.63 -8.70
N TYR A 28 -11.12 15.42 -8.20
CA TYR A 28 -11.31 15.15 -6.77
C TYR A 28 -10.09 15.58 -5.94
N PHE A 29 -8.88 15.18 -6.33
CA PHE A 29 -7.66 15.58 -5.61
C PHE A 29 -7.42 17.10 -5.66
N ASP A 30 -7.66 17.73 -6.81
CA ASP A 30 -7.54 19.19 -6.95
C ASP A 30 -8.54 19.91 -6.03
N LEU A 31 -9.79 19.44 -5.95
CA LEU A 31 -10.81 19.99 -5.03
C LEU A 31 -10.42 19.80 -3.56
N LYS A 32 -10.02 18.59 -3.18
CA LYS A 32 -9.86 18.20 -1.77
C LYS A 32 -8.51 18.61 -1.18
N ALA A 33 -7.45 18.63 -1.97
CA ALA A 33 -6.06 18.83 -1.52
C ALA A 33 -5.19 19.64 -2.51
N GLY A 34 -5.79 20.41 -3.42
CA GLY A 34 -5.04 21.12 -4.48
C GLY A 34 -3.97 22.09 -3.96
N LYS A 35 -4.22 22.76 -2.82
CA LYS A 35 -3.25 23.66 -2.18
C LYS A 35 -2.02 22.90 -1.70
N GLU A 36 -2.23 21.78 -1.02
CA GLU A 36 -1.19 20.90 -0.48
C GLU A 36 -0.42 20.19 -1.59
N ILE A 37 -1.11 19.72 -2.64
CA ILE A 37 -0.48 19.18 -3.85
C ILE A 37 0.45 20.21 -4.49
N LYS A 38 0.02 21.48 -4.61
CA LYS A 38 0.86 22.55 -5.16
C LYS A 38 2.10 22.80 -4.29
N LYS A 39 1.94 22.84 -2.96
CA LYS A 39 3.07 22.96 -2.00
C LYS A 39 4.09 21.83 -2.21
N LEU A 40 3.63 20.57 -2.22
CA LEU A 40 4.50 19.40 -2.40
C LEU A 40 5.19 19.37 -3.77
N ARG A 41 4.47 19.69 -4.85
CA ARG A 41 5.06 19.81 -6.19
C ARG A 41 6.18 20.86 -6.20
N ASN A 42 5.98 22.01 -5.57
CA ASN A 42 7.00 23.06 -5.50
C ASN A 42 8.21 22.63 -4.66
N TYR A 43 7.98 21.95 -3.53
CA TYR A 43 9.03 21.36 -2.70
C TYR A 43 9.91 20.41 -3.51
N LEU A 44 9.31 19.45 -4.23
CA LEU A 44 10.05 18.49 -5.06
C LEU A 44 10.73 19.14 -6.28
N LYS A 45 10.13 20.19 -6.86
CA LYS A 45 10.73 20.93 -7.99
C LYS A 45 12.00 21.68 -7.60
N ARG A 46 12.12 22.13 -6.35
CA ARG A 46 13.34 22.75 -5.80
C ARG A 46 14.48 21.75 -5.56
N GLY A 47 14.26 20.46 -5.83
CA GLY A 47 15.25 19.41 -5.62
C GLY A 47 15.26 18.82 -4.21
N ASN A 48 14.31 19.23 -3.36
CA ASN A 48 14.15 18.64 -2.03
C ASN A 48 13.57 17.22 -2.14
N THR A 49 13.98 16.37 -1.21
CA THR A 49 13.56 14.98 -1.11
C THR A 49 13.05 14.68 0.30
N PHE A 50 12.51 13.49 0.51
CA PHE A 50 12.08 12.96 1.80
C PHE A 50 12.06 11.44 1.74
N ILE A 51 12.07 10.78 2.89
CA ILE A 51 11.89 9.33 3.02
C ILE A 51 10.64 9.07 3.86
N ALA A 52 9.70 8.30 3.33
CA ALA A 52 8.47 7.91 4.01
C ALA A 52 8.43 6.39 4.21
N TYR A 53 8.45 5.94 5.47
CA TYR A 53 8.37 4.53 5.84
C TYR A 53 6.91 4.10 5.99
N LEU A 54 6.46 3.16 5.16
CA LEU A 54 5.07 2.68 5.15
C LEU A 54 4.90 1.48 6.07
N LEU A 55 4.16 1.68 7.15
CA LEU A 55 3.80 0.63 8.09
C LEU A 55 2.29 0.44 8.11
N GLY A 56 1.86 -0.80 8.00
CA GLY A 56 0.46 -1.17 7.88
C GLY A 56 0.34 -2.68 7.77
N LYS A 57 -0.78 -3.23 8.21
CA LYS A 57 -1.09 -4.66 8.09
C LYS A 57 -0.95 -5.14 6.64
N LYS A 58 -0.60 -6.41 6.43
CA LYS A 58 -0.64 -7.04 5.09
C LYS A 58 -2.03 -6.81 4.45
N ASN A 59 -2.06 -6.41 3.17
CA ASN A 59 -3.27 -6.03 2.42
C ASN A 59 -4.00 -4.74 2.88
N SER A 60 -3.36 -3.88 3.69
CA SER A 60 -3.91 -2.56 4.07
C SER A 60 -4.00 -1.54 2.94
N GLY A 61 -3.29 -1.75 1.82
CA GLY A 61 -3.31 -0.85 0.66
C GLY A 61 -2.12 0.11 0.55
N LYS A 62 -1.02 -0.12 1.28
CA LYS A 62 0.23 0.68 1.24
C LYS A 62 0.64 1.13 -0.17
N GLY A 63 0.82 0.17 -1.08
CA GLY A 63 1.18 0.47 -2.47
C GLY A 63 0.10 1.22 -3.25
N THR A 64 -1.18 1.05 -2.92
CA THR A 64 -2.28 1.82 -3.54
C THR A 64 -2.20 3.29 -3.14
N TYR A 65 -2.05 3.59 -1.85
CA TYR A 65 -1.93 4.97 -1.37
C TYR A 65 -0.69 5.66 -1.94
N THR A 66 0.44 4.94 -2.01
CA THR A 66 1.68 5.46 -2.62
C THR A 66 1.47 5.82 -4.09
N LYS A 67 0.84 4.93 -4.88
CA LYS A 67 0.54 5.20 -6.30
C LYS A 67 -0.39 6.39 -6.47
N LEU A 68 -1.40 6.53 -5.62
CA LEU A 68 -2.32 7.67 -5.65
C LEU A 68 -1.62 8.98 -5.26
N PHE A 69 -0.73 8.94 -4.26
CA PHE A 69 0.11 10.09 -3.91
C PHE A 69 1.00 10.51 -5.09
N MET A 70 1.66 9.54 -5.74
CA MET A 70 2.47 9.79 -6.93
C MET A 70 1.66 10.35 -8.10
N GLU A 71 0.46 9.81 -8.34
CA GLU A 71 -0.47 10.30 -9.36
C GLU A 71 -0.90 11.74 -9.09
N ALA A 72 -1.23 12.08 -7.84
CA ALA A 72 -1.70 13.40 -7.46
C ALA A 72 -0.56 14.44 -7.44
N VAL A 73 0.62 14.08 -6.92
CA VAL A 73 1.72 15.01 -6.68
C VAL A 73 2.65 15.07 -7.88
N ASP A 74 3.61 14.15 -7.99
CA ASP A 74 4.58 14.10 -9.09
C ASP A 74 5.28 12.73 -9.11
N GLY A 75 4.76 11.82 -9.94
CA GLY A 75 5.30 10.46 -10.04
C GLY A 75 6.70 10.36 -10.64
N GLU A 76 7.21 11.41 -11.29
CA GLU A 76 8.57 11.39 -11.84
C GLU A 76 9.63 11.64 -10.76
N ARG A 77 9.29 12.46 -9.76
CA ARG A 77 10.17 12.85 -8.65
C ARG A 77 10.07 11.95 -7.41
N ILE A 78 9.16 10.99 -7.45
CA ILE A 78 8.89 10.07 -6.34
C ILE A 78 9.18 8.64 -6.80
N ALA A 79 9.72 7.81 -5.92
CA ALA A 79 9.89 6.38 -6.14
C ALA A 79 9.38 5.58 -4.94
N GLN A 80 8.92 4.36 -5.22
CA GLN A 80 8.55 3.39 -4.20
C GLN A 80 9.58 2.26 -4.20
N ILE A 81 10.20 2.01 -3.05
CA ILE A 81 11.09 0.88 -2.81
C ILE A 81 10.33 -0.15 -1.96
N SER A 82 9.93 -1.26 -2.60
CA SER A 82 9.30 -2.39 -1.93
C SER A 82 10.37 -3.42 -1.58
N ILE A 83 10.49 -3.80 -0.30
CA ILE A 83 11.47 -4.83 0.12
C ILE A 83 11.23 -6.16 -0.59
N GLY A 84 9.96 -6.50 -0.84
CA GLY A 84 9.64 -7.73 -1.57
C GLY A 84 10.17 -7.71 -3.01
N ASP A 85 10.07 -6.58 -3.69
CA ASP A 85 10.60 -6.40 -5.05
C ASP A 85 12.12 -6.33 -5.06
N LEU A 86 12.70 -5.62 -4.10
CA LEU A 86 14.15 -5.51 -3.91
C LEU A 86 14.79 -6.89 -3.71
N VAL A 87 14.21 -7.74 -2.85
CA VAL A 87 14.70 -9.11 -2.64
C VAL A 87 14.60 -9.94 -3.92
N ARG A 88 13.48 -9.85 -4.66
CA ARG A 88 13.34 -10.55 -5.95
C ARG A 88 14.36 -10.08 -6.99
N LYS A 89 14.56 -8.77 -7.11
CA LYS A 89 15.56 -8.15 -8.00
C LYS A 89 16.97 -8.63 -7.62
N THR A 90 17.31 -8.57 -6.32
CA THR A 90 18.63 -8.99 -5.82
C THR A 90 18.86 -10.48 -6.04
N HIS A 91 17.84 -11.34 -5.89
CA HIS A 91 17.94 -12.75 -6.24
C HIS A 91 18.30 -12.94 -7.73
N GLN A 92 17.70 -12.15 -8.64
CA GLN A 92 18.04 -12.22 -10.07
C GLN A 92 19.47 -11.72 -10.33
N GLU A 93 19.89 -10.65 -9.64
CA GLU A 93 21.27 -10.14 -9.70
C GLU A 93 22.27 -11.20 -9.21
N ALA A 94 22.00 -11.86 -8.09
CA ALA A 94 22.84 -12.90 -7.51
C ALA A 94 22.93 -14.17 -8.37
N ALA A 95 21.95 -14.41 -9.24
CA ALA A 95 21.98 -15.52 -10.21
C ALA A 95 22.88 -15.21 -11.43
N ASN A 96 23.18 -13.94 -11.72
CA ASN A 96 24.06 -13.54 -12.81
C ASN A 96 25.51 -13.34 -12.31
N LYS A 97 26.50 -14.00 -12.92
CA LYS A 97 27.90 -13.96 -12.46
C LYS A 97 28.47 -12.54 -12.31
N ASN A 98 28.24 -11.66 -13.29
CA ASN A 98 28.80 -10.29 -13.27
C ASN A 98 28.12 -9.43 -12.20
N LYS A 99 26.78 -9.42 -12.19
CA LYS A 99 26.00 -8.66 -11.20
C LYS A 99 26.21 -9.18 -9.77
N LYS A 100 26.44 -10.49 -9.60
CA LYS A 100 26.80 -11.07 -8.31
C LYS A 100 28.12 -10.52 -7.80
N ARG A 101 29.13 -10.36 -8.65
CA ARG A 101 30.43 -9.76 -8.26
C ARG A 101 30.25 -8.31 -7.82
N GLU A 102 29.48 -7.52 -8.56
CA GLU A 102 29.14 -6.13 -8.18
C GLU A 102 28.40 -6.07 -6.84
N LEU A 103 27.44 -6.97 -6.63
CA LEU A 103 26.69 -7.09 -5.37
C LEU A 103 27.63 -7.42 -4.20
N ILE A 104 28.53 -8.40 -4.35
CA ILE A 104 29.51 -8.77 -3.32
C ILE A 104 30.41 -7.58 -2.99
N ASN A 105 31.00 -6.93 -4.00
CA ASN A 105 31.86 -5.75 -3.78
C ASN A 105 31.14 -4.62 -3.03
N PHE A 106 29.85 -4.42 -3.32
CA PHE A 106 29.03 -3.44 -2.62
C PHE A 106 28.82 -3.85 -1.15
N LEU A 107 28.48 -5.12 -0.90
CA LEU A 107 28.23 -5.66 0.43
C LEU A 107 29.50 -5.60 1.29
N GLU A 108 30.68 -5.94 0.77
CA GLU A 108 31.94 -5.85 1.51
C GLU A 108 32.20 -4.45 2.11
N ARG A 109 31.76 -3.41 1.41
CA ARG A 109 31.93 -2.02 1.85
C ARG A 109 30.84 -1.56 2.81
N ASN A 110 29.59 -1.97 2.57
CA ASN A 110 28.39 -1.36 3.17
C ASN A 110 27.63 -2.26 4.15
N TYR A 111 27.81 -3.58 4.11
CA TYR A 111 27.12 -4.50 5.02
C TYR A 111 27.83 -4.54 6.38
N ARG A 112 27.05 -4.45 7.46
CA ARG A 112 27.50 -4.50 8.85
C ARG A 112 26.55 -5.40 9.63
N GLY A 113 26.73 -6.72 9.50
CA GLY A 113 25.90 -7.71 10.20
C GLY A 113 26.70 -8.91 10.66
N PHE A 114 26.13 -9.68 11.56
CA PHE A 114 26.79 -10.81 12.22
C PHE A 114 26.96 -12.05 11.32
N LEU A 115 26.13 -12.17 10.27
CA LEU A 115 26.18 -13.28 9.34
C LEU A 115 27.19 -13.01 8.22
N PRO A 116 28.09 -13.95 7.85
CA PRO A 116 28.98 -13.78 6.70
C PRO A 116 28.21 -13.48 5.40
N ILE A 117 28.78 -12.64 4.53
CA ILE A 117 28.15 -12.23 3.26
C ILE A 117 27.76 -13.46 2.41
N LYS A 118 28.61 -14.49 2.39
CA LYS A 118 28.35 -15.74 1.66
C LYS A 118 27.07 -16.43 2.13
N ASP A 119 26.86 -16.47 3.44
CA ASP A 119 25.72 -17.15 4.06
C ASP A 119 24.45 -16.31 3.91
N ALA A 120 24.56 -14.97 4.01
CA ALA A 120 23.47 -14.06 3.70
C ALA A 120 22.99 -14.20 2.24
N LEU A 121 23.93 -14.33 1.29
CA LEU A 121 23.62 -14.60 -0.11
C LEU A 121 23.03 -16.01 -0.31
N GLN A 122 23.49 -17.00 0.45
CA GLN A 122 22.90 -18.34 0.41
C GLN A 122 21.44 -18.33 0.89
N ALA A 123 21.16 -17.62 1.99
CA ALA A 123 19.81 -17.42 2.50
C ALA A 123 18.91 -16.72 1.46
N LEU A 124 19.43 -15.70 0.76
CA LEU A 124 18.73 -15.04 -0.34
C LEU A 124 18.37 -16.03 -1.48
N MET A 125 19.28 -16.93 -1.82
CA MET A 125 19.12 -17.89 -2.92
C MET A 125 18.23 -19.09 -2.56
N ALA A 126 18.16 -19.47 -1.28
CA ALA A 126 17.41 -20.64 -0.82
C ALA A 126 15.88 -20.52 -0.98
N ARG A 127 15.35 -19.32 -1.29
CA ARG A 127 13.91 -19.04 -1.48
C ARG A 127 13.01 -19.55 -0.35
N SER A 128 13.54 -19.65 0.87
CA SER A 128 12.76 -19.95 2.05
C SER A 128 11.74 -18.81 2.27
N THR A 129 10.46 -19.10 2.17
CA THR A 129 9.39 -18.17 2.60
C THR A 129 9.23 -18.15 4.12
N LYS A 130 9.99 -18.98 4.84
CA LYS A 130 9.93 -19.15 6.29
C LYS A 130 10.95 -18.28 7.02
N ASP A 131 12.15 -18.12 6.47
CA ASP A 131 13.24 -17.39 7.15
C ASP A 131 13.32 -15.96 6.64
N LEU A 132 13.23 -14.99 7.56
CA LEU A 132 13.47 -13.59 7.24
C LEU A 132 14.97 -13.39 7.01
N LEU A 133 15.31 -12.63 5.97
CA LEU A 133 16.69 -12.20 5.77
C LEU A 133 17.08 -11.25 6.91
N PRO A 134 18.34 -11.29 7.40
CA PRO A 134 18.81 -10.40 8.46
C PRO A 134 18.52 -8.93 8.15
N ALA A 135 18.14 -8.15 9.15
CA ALA A 135 17.73 -6.77 8.98
C ALA A 135 18.86 -5.90 8.40
N GLU A 136 20.10 -6.13 8.82
CA GLU A 136 21.31 -5.45 8.36
C GLU A 136 21.62 -5.77 6.89
N PHE A 137 21.30 -6.99 6.45
CA PHE A 137 21.43 -7.37 5.05
C PHE A 137 20.40 -6.63 4.20
N ILE A 138 19.13 -6.60 4.63
CA ILE A 138 18.08 -5.83 3.96
C ILE A 138 18.43 -4.34 3.92
N LEU A 139 18.96 -3.77 5.02
CA LEU A 139 19.40 -2.38 5.08
C LEU A 139 20.47 -2.07 4.02
N ALA A 140 21.49 -2.92 3.89
CA ALA A 140 22.52 -2.76 2.87
C ALA A 140 21.92 -2.79 1.44
N LEU A 141 20.98 -3.70 1.19
CA LEU A 141 20.26 -3.74 -0.10
C LEU A 141 19.40 -2.49 -0.33
N VAL A 142 18.75 -1.96 0.71
CA VAL A 142 17.97 -0.72 0.63
C VAL A 142 18.89 0.44 0.29
N LYS A 143 20.04 0.59 0.96
CA LYS A 143 21.06 1.60 0.62
C LYS A 143 21.50 1.52 -0.84
N LYS A 144 21.80 0.31 -1.33
CA LYS A 144 22.12 0.08 -2.75
C LYS A 144 21.02 0.58 -3.68
N GLU A 145 19.76 0.30 -3.35
CA GLU A 145 18.61 0.72 -4.17
C GLU A 145 18.37 2.23 -4.09
N ILE A 146 18.57 2.84 -2.92
CA ILE A 146 18.50 4.28 -2.72
C ILE A 146 19.50 5.00 -3.62
N ILE A 147 20.76 4.53 -3.64
CA ILE A 147 21.81 5.07 -4.52
C ILE A 147 21.39 4.94 -6.00
N ALA A 148 20.88 3.78 -6.39
CA ALA A 148 20.43 3.54 -7.76
C ALA A 148 19.21 4.40 -8.18
N THR A 149 18.36 4.78 -7.22
CA THR A 149 17.11 5.52 -7.47
C THR A 149 17.34 7.02 -7.71
N LYS A 150 18.57 7.51 -7.50
CA LYS A 150 18.96 8.93 -7.61
C LYS A 150 18.17 9.81 -6.63
N ARG A 151 18.21 11.14 -6.83
CA ARG A 151 17.61 12.15 -5.95
C ARG A 151 16.08 12.27 -6.13
N LYS A 152 15.37 11.19 -5.79
CA LYS A 152 13.90 11.14 -5.71
C LYS A 152 13.43 11.05 -4.27
N ALA A 153 12.25 11.58 -3.97
CA ALA A 153 11.56 11.28 -2.72
C ALA A 153 11.18 9.80 -2.69
N LEU A 154 11.27 9.17 -1.52
CA LEU A 154 11.17 7.72 -1.39
C LEU A 154 10.01 7.31 -0.50
N PHE A 155 9.23 6.34 -0.96
CA PHE A 155 8.34 5.54 -0.13
C PHE A 155 8.96 4.15 0.07
N ILE A 156 9.27 3.79 1.31
CA ILE A 156 9.83 2.47 1.64
C ILE A 156 8.71 1.58 2.19
N ASP A 157 8.39 0.49 1.46
CA ASP A 157 7.32 -0.45 1.79
C ASP A 157 7.86 -1.82 2.22
N GLY A 158 7.42 -2.28 3.40
CA GLY A 158 7.75 -3.61 3.91
C GLY A 158 9.06 -3.68 4.68
N PHE A 159 9.50 -2.54 5.21
CA PHE A 159 10.62 -2.39 6.15
C PHE A 159 10.18 -1.46 7.29
N PRO A 160 10.63 -1.71 8.54
CA PRO A 160 11.26 -2.93 9.07
C PRO A 160 10.28 -4.12 9.26
N ARG A 161 10.81 -5.35 9.44
CA ARG A 161 9.99 -6.60 9.54
C ARG A 161 10.07 -7.32 10.88
N GLU A 162 10.94 -6.89 11.77
CA GLU A 162 11.22 -7.49 13.08
C GLU A 162 11.02 -6.45 14.18
N LEU A 163 10.92 -6.81 15.45
CA LEU A 163 10.49 -5.92 16.54
C LEU A 163 11.63 -5.29 17.36
N ASP A 164 12.89 -5.47 16.98
CA ASP A 164 14.03 -5.00 17.79
C ASP A 164 14.16 -3.47 17.76
N GLN A 165 13.82 -2.83 18.88
CA GLN A 165 13.75 -1.38 19.02
C GLN A 165 15.12 -0.69 18.95
N VAL A 166 16.18 -1.30 19.47
CA VAL A 166 17.54 -0.73 19.44
C VAL A 166 17.99 -0.62 17.99
N SER A 167 17.82 -1.71 17.26
CA SER A 167 18.07 -1.79 15.83
C SER A 167 17.26 -0.76 15.04
N TYR A 168 15.98 -0.51 15.36
CA TYR A 168 15.16 0.49 14.65
C TYR A 168 15.75 1.89 14.66
N SER A 169 16.08 2.39 15.85
CA SER A 169 16.58 3.75 16.03
C SER A 169 17.88 3.97 15.26
N LEU A 170 18.79 2.99 15.32
CA LEU A 170 20.06 3.03 14.60
C LEU A 170 19.86 2.90 13.09
N PHE A 171 18.92 2.06 12.63
CA PHE A 171 18.65 1.85 11.21
C PHE A 171 18.06 3.08 10.53
N PHE A 172 17.06 3.73 11.13
CA PHE A 172 16.47 4.93 10.53
C PHE A 172 17.48 6.06 10.50
N ARG A 173 18.24 6.26 11.59
CA ARG A 173 19.35 7.22 11.62
C ARG A 173 20.35 6.96 10.48
N ASP A 174 20.80 5.72 10.32
CA ASP A 174 21.77 5.34 9.29
C ASP A 174 21.25 5.53 7.84
N LEU A 175 19.94 5.40 7.62
CA LEU A 175 19.33 5.73 6.32
C LEU A 175 19.24 7.24 6.07
N ILE A 176 18.95 8.02 7.11
CA ILE A 176 18.87 9.48 7.04
C ILE A 176 20.25 10.08 6.84
N ASP A 177 21.25 9.70 7.66
CA ASP A 177 22.63 10.20 7.57
C ASP A 177 23.24 9.96 6.17
N HIS A 178 22.72 8.98 5.42
CA HIS A 178 23.15 8.72 4.06
C HIS A 178 22.70 9.79 3.04
N ARG A 179 21.58 10.50 3.28
CA ARG A 179 20.97 11.45 2.33
C ARG A 179 20.58 12.81 2.91
N GLU A 180 20.57 12.93 4.23
CA GLU A 180 20.05 14.08 5.00
C GLU A 180 18.59 14.44 4.65
N ASP A 181 17.83 13.44 4.19
CA ASP A 181 16.42 13.62 3.85
C ASP A 181 15.55 13.68 5.11
N PRO A 182 14.54 14.57 5.18
CA PRO A 182 13.49 14.48 6.18
C PRO A 182 12.81 13.12 6.11
N ASP A 183 12.61 12.50 7.26
CA ASP A 183 11.97 11.20 7.37
C ASP A 183 10.58 11.28 8.01
N ILE A 184 9.70 10.36 7.60
CA ILE A 184 8.30 10.36 8.01
C ILE A 184 7.83 8.92 8.17
N PHE A 185 7.14 8.60 9.26
CA PHE A 185 6.35 7.39 9.34
C PHE A 185 4.97 7.59 8.73
N VAL A 186 4.59 6.73 7.79
CA VAL A 186 3.22 6.65 7.28
C VAL A 186 2.59 5.38 7.84
N LEU A 187 1.82 5.55 8.91
CA LEU A 187 1.14 4.47 9.62
C LEU A 187 -0.27 4.31 9.06
N ILE A 188 -0.67 3.08 8.75
CA ILE A 188 -1.94 2.78 8.09
C ILE A 188 -2.72 1.78 8.93
N ASP A 189 -3.87 2.24 9.44
CA ASP A 189 -4.84 1.44 10.14
C ASP A 189 -6.01 1.02 9.22
N VAL A 190 -6.25 -0.29 9.20
CA VAL A 190 -7.34 -0.92 8.46
C VAL A 190 -7.90 -2.05 9.33
N PRO A 191 -9.22 -2.13 9.53
CA PRO A 191 -9.81 -3.23 10.26
C PRO A 191 -9.51 -4.61 9.66
N ASP A 192 -9.35 -5.61 10.52
CA ASP A 192 -9.10 -7.00 10.10
C ASP A 192 -10.29 -7.57 9.30
N SER A 193 -11.51 -7.14 9.63
CA SER A 193 -12.74 -7.45 8.90
C SER A 193 -12.69 -6.99 7.43
N VAL A 194 -12.19 -5.78 7.20
CA VAL A 194 -11.98 -5.21 5.85
C VAL A 194 -10.92 -6.00 5.11
N ILE A 195 -9.78 -6.30 5.75
CA ILE A 195 -8.70 -7.09 5.16
C ILE A 195 -9.21 -8.50 4.78
N ASN A 196 -10.03 -9.11 5.64
CA ASN A 196 -10.61 -10.41 5.41
C ASN A 196 -11.48 -10.45 4.15
N GLU A 197 -12.39 -9.49 3.97
CA GLU A 197 -13.23 -9.42 2.76
C GLU A 197 -12.42 -9.07 1.51
N ARG A 198 -11.38 -8.23 1.64
CA ARG A 198 -10.44 -7.95 0.55
C ARG A 198 -9.72 -9.21 0.06
N MET A 199 -9.43 -10.16 0.95
CA MET A 199 -8.83 -11.44 0.60
C MET A 199 -9.85 -12.41 0.02
N LYS A 200 -10.91 -12.75 0.77
CA LYS A 200 -11.88 -13.80 0.40
C LYS A 200 -12.43 -13.69 -1.03
N TRP A 201 -12.66 -12.46 -1.47
CA TRP A 201 -13.28 -12.18 -2.77
C TRP A 201 -12.29 -11.73 -3.84
N ARG A 202 -10.98 -11.87 -3.57
CA ARG A 202 -9.92 -11.45 -4.49
C ARG A 202 -9.86 -12.35 -5.72
N VAL A 203 -9.86 -11.73 -6.88
CA VAL A 203 -9.51 -12.37 -8.15
C VAL A 203 -8.29 -11.68 -8.75
N VAL A 204 -7.45 -12.46 -9.41
CA VAL A 204 -6.18 -12.02 -9.98
C VAL A 204 -6.12 -12.41 -11.45
N CYS A 205 -5.59 -11.52 -12.28
CA CYS A 205 -5.28 -11.83 -13.67
C CYS A 205 -4.04 -12.72 -13.72
N PRO A 206 -4.10 -13.94 -14.28
CA PRO A 206 -2.96 -14.86 -14.30
C PRO A 206 -1.80 -14.31 -15.16
N HIS A 207 -2.09 -13.42 -16.12
CA HIS A 207 -1.10 -12.86 -17.03
C HIS A 207 -0.38 -11.63 -16.43
N CYS A 208 -1.11 -10.58 -16.05
CA CYS A 208 -0.51 -9.33 -15.57
C CYS A 208 -0.50 -9.16 -14.04
N GLN A 209 -1.04 -10.13 -13.29
CA GLN A 209 -1.14 -10.09 -11.83
C GLN A 209 -1.96 -8.90 -11.27
N SER A 210 -2.72 -8.20 -12.12
CA SER A 210 -3.69 -7.20 -11.68
C SER A 210 -4.75 -7.87 -10.80
N SER A 211 -5.11 -7.21 -9.70
CA SER A 211 -6.06 -7.72 -8.72
C SER A 211 -7.34 -6.90 -8.72
N LYS A 212 -8.46 -7.60 -8.67
CA LYS A 212 -9.82 -7.08 -8.48
C LYS A 212 -10.48 -7.82 -7.31
N ASN A 213 -11.67 -7.39 -6.93
CA ASN A 213 -12.44 -8.03 -5.86
C ASN A 213 -13.90 -8.13 -6.30
N LEU A 214 -14.45 -9.35 -6.28
CA LEU A 214 -15.82 -9.62 -6.75
C LEU A 214 -16.88 -8.85 -5.96
N LYS A 215 -16.57 -8.46 -4.72
CA LYS A 215 -17.51 -7.78 -3.82
C LYS A 215 -17.25 -6.28 -3.68
N LEU A 216 -16.00 -5.84 -3.80
CA LEU A 216 -15.56 -4.50 -3.37
C LEU A 216 -14.83 -3.68 -4.45
N TYR A 217 -14.38 -4.31 -5.54
CA TYR A 217 -13.62 -3.60 -6.58
C TYR A 217 -13.75 -4.27 -7.95
N LEU A 218 -14.67 -3.75 -8.75
CA LEU A 218 -15.10 -4.35 -10.01
C LEU A 218 -14.06 -4.27 -11.14
N SER A 219 -14.16 -5.21 -12.06
CA SER A 219 -13.69 -5.05 -13.43
C SER A 219 -14.76 -4.37 -14.29
N LYS A 220 -14.34 -3.62 -15.32
CA LYS A 220 -15.25 -3.10 -16.36
C LYS A 220 -16.00 -4.19 -17.13
N LYS A 221 -15.48 -5.43 -17.15
CA LYS A 221 -16.04 -6.55 -17.90
C LYS A 221 -16.35 -7.71 -16.97
N ILE A 222 -17.64 -8.04 -16.85
CA ILE A 222 -18.18 -9.09 -15.98
C ILE A 222 -18.96 -10.08 -16.87
N LYS A 223 -18.74 -11.37 -16.66
CA LYS A 223 -19.43 -12.44 -17.38
C LYS A 223 -20.08 -13.41 -16.40
N TYR A 224 -21.15 -14.04 -16.85
CA TYR A 224 -21.86 -15.09 -16.14
C TYR A 224 -21.51 -16.46 -16.73
N ASN A 225 -21.33 -17.44 -15.86
CA ASN A 225 -21.13 -18.85 -16.21
C ASN A 225 -22.39 -19.63 -15.85
N ASP A 226 -23.13 -20.06 -16.86
CA ASP A 226 -24.42 -20.73 -16.69
C ASP A 226 -24.29 -22.10 -16.00
N LYS A 227 -23.25 -22.88 -16.34
CA LYS A 227 -23.03 -24.22 -15.76
C LYS A 227 -22.81 -24.18 -14.25
N GLY A 228 -22.16 -23.14 -13.75
CA GLY A 228 -21.81 -23.00 -12.34
C GLY A 228 -22.58 -21.89 -11.62
N LYS A 229 -23.57 -21.27 -12.28
CA LYS A 229 -24.31 -20.09 -11.81
C LYS A 229 -23.44 -19.05 -11.10
N SER A 230 -22.30 -18.71 -11.71
CA SER A 230 -21.27 -17.87 -11.08
C SER A 230 -20.82 -16.73 -11.98
N PHE A 231 -20.38 -15.63 -11.36
CA PHE A 231 -19.85 -14.47 -12.06
C PHE A 231 -18.33 -14.48 -12.02
N TYR A 232 -17.72 -14.02 -13.11
CA TYR A 232 -16.28 -13.87 -13.19
C TYR A 232 -15.90 -12.61 -13.95
N PHE A 233 -14.73 -12.08 -13.62
CA PHE A 233 -14.21 -10.89 -14.27
C PHE A 233 -13.31 -11.25 -15.45
N ILE A 234 -13.34 -10.39 -16.45
CA ILE A 234 -12.31 -10.33 -17.49
C ILE A 234 -11.35 -9.20 -17.12
N CYS A 235 -10.05 -9.40 -17.33
CA CYS A 235 -9.05 -8.38 -17.06
C CYS A 235 -9.32 -7.11 -17.89
N ASP A 236 -9.36 -5.96 -17.23
CA ASP A 236 -9.60 -4.63 -17.81
C ASP A 236 -8.33 -3.76 -17.84
N ASN A 237 -7.16 -4.35 -17.57
CA ASN A 237 -5.88 -3.65 -17.65
C ASN A 237 -5.53 -3.39 -19.12
N LEU A 238 -5.38 -2.12 -19.49
CA LEU A 238 -5.08 -1.67 -20.87
C LEU A 238 -3.79 -2.26 -21.44
N LYS A 239 -2.83 -2.65 -20.58
CA LYS A 239 -1.56 -3.28 -20.99
C LYS A 239 -1.61 -4.81 -20.96
N CYS A 240 -2.80 -5.40 -20.90
CA CYS A 240 -2.99 -6.84 -20.76
C CYS A 240 -4.04 -7.37 -21.75
N LYS A 241 -4.03 -8.68 -21.97
CA LYS A 241 -5.07 -9.39 -22.73
C LYS A 241 -6.35 -9.52 -21.92
N GLU A 242 -7.47 -9.60 -22.62
CA GLU A 242 -8.80 -9.89 -22.06
C GLU A 242 -8.91 -11.36 -21.63
N ILE A 243 -8.33 -11.66 -20.48
CA ILE A 243 -8.31 -13.01 -19.91
C ILE A 243 -9.22 -13.09 -18.68
N LYS A 244 -9.81 -14.28 -18.47
CA LYS A 244 -10.57 -14.58 -17.26
C LYS A 244 -9.66 -14.44 -16.03
N MET A 245 -10.12 -13.64 -15.06
CA MET A 245 -9.48 -13.54 -13.75
C MET A 245 -9.89 -14.74 -12.90
N ILE A 246 -8.96 -15.21 -12.07
CA ILE A 246 -9.14 -16.41 -11.24
C ILE A 246 -9.01 -16.05 -9.75
N PRO A 247 -9.71 -16.77 -8.85
CA PRO A 247 -9.44 -16.66 -7.42
C PRO A 247 -7.97 -16.96 -7.14
N LYS A 248 -7.42 -16.28 -6.14
CA LYS A 248 -6.05 -16.55 -5.70
C LYS A 248 -6.06 -17.60 -4.59
N GLU A 249 -5.26 -18.64 -4.77
CA GLU A 249 -5.16 -19.77 -3.87
C GLU A 249 -4.88 -19.35 -2.42
N GLY A 250 -5.63 -19.92 -1.48
CA GLY A 250 -5.53 -19.69 -0.04
C GLY A 250 -6.29 -18.46 0.47
N ASP A 251 -6.79 -17.60 -0.43
CA ASP A 251 -7.53 -16.40 -0.03
C ASP A 251 -8.95 -16.72 0.46
N GLU A 252 -9.53 -17.86 0.08
CA GLU A 252 -10.83 -18.33 0.56
C GLU A 252 -10.88 -18.47 2.09
N LEU A 253 -9.72 -18.71 2.71
CA LEU A 253 -9.55 -18.78 4.17
C LEU A 253 -9.50 -17.39 4.83
N GLY A 254 -9.51 -16.32 4.04
CA GLY A 254 -9.45 -14.94 4.52
C GLY A 254 -8.17 -14.65 5.30
N THR A 255 -8.29 -13.98 6.44
CA THR A 255 -7.13 -13.63 7.28
C THR A 255 -6.57 -14.78 8.10
N LYS A 256 -7.26 -15.93 8.22
CA LYS A 256 -6.86 -17.04 9.10
C LYS A 256 -5.40 -17.48 8.89
N PRO A 257 -4.90 -17.70 7.65
CA PRO A 257 -3.53 -18.16 7.43
C PRO A 257 -2.46 -17.11 7.77
N ILE A 258 -2.84 -15.83 7.80
CA ILE A 258 -1.91 -14.71 8.00
C ILE A 258 -2.11 -14.00 9.34
N ARG A 259 -2.92 -14.54 10.25
CA ARG A 259 -3.27 -13.87 11.53
C ARG A 259 -2.04 -13.47 12.34
N LYS A 260 -1.09 -14.40 12.57
CA LYS A 260 0.18 -14.11 13.26
C LYS A 260 0.97 -12.98 12.59
N ARG A 261 0.88 -12.86 11.26
CA ARG A 261 1.52 -11.77 10.52
C ARG A 261 0.82 -10.43 10.74
N LEU A 262 -0.52 -10.41 10.79
CA LEU A 262 -1.28 -9.19 11.08
C LEU A 262 -1.02 -8.69 12.50
N GLU A 263 -0.94 -9.61 13.48
CA GLU A 263 -0.57 -9.28 14.87
C GLU A 263 0.85 -8.70 14.95
N LEU A 264 1.81 -9.28 14.23
CA LEU A 264 3.17 -8.73 14.13
C LEU A 264 3.16 -7.33 13.49
N ASP A 265 2.48 -7.16 12.37
CA ASP A 265 2.34 -5.86 11.70
C ASP A 265 1.72 -4.80 12.64
N GLU A 266 0.76 -5.18 13.46
CA GLU A 266 0.15 -4.28 14.46
C GLU A 266 1.13 -3.89 15.58
N LYS A 267 1.92 -4.83 16.09
CA LYS A 267 3.00 -4.53 17.04
C LYS A 267 4.02 -3.57 16.44
N LEU A 268 4.41 -3.77 15.19
CA LEU A 268 5.34 -2.90 14.45
C LEU A 268 4.77 -1.47 14.31
N ILE A 269 3.49 -1.34 13.98
CA ILE A 269 2.82 -0.03 13.91
C ILE A 269 2.83 0.66 15.28
N ASN A 270 2.51 -0.06 16.35
CA ASN A 270 2.50 0.51 17.71
C ASN A 270 3.90 0.92 18.19
N GLN A 271 4.93 0.14 17.86
CA GLN A 271 6.32 0.52 18.14
C GLN A 271 6.74 1.78 17.39
N ALA A 272 6.46 1.87 16.09
CA ALA A 272 6.74 3.07 15.30
C ALA A 272 5.94 4.29 15.78
N PHE A 273 4.71 4.06 16.27
CA PHE A 273 3.90 5.11 16.90
C PHE A 273 4.55 5.65 18.19
N SER A 274 5.25 4.80 18.97
CA SER A 274 5.94 5.23 20.19
C SER A 274 7.30 5.90 19.97
N LEU A 275 7.88 5.84 18.76
CA LEU A 275 9.17 6.47 18.48
C LEU A 275 9.06 7.99 18.47
N TYR A 276 9.96 8.68 19.17
CA TYR A 276 10.07 10.15 19.13
C TYR A 276 11.05 10.59 18.02
N GLY A 277 11.06 11.88 17.68
CA GLY A 277 11.97 12.46 16.70
C GLY A 277 11.54 12.34 15.23
N ILE A 278 10.70 11.35 14.89
CA ILE A 278 10.21 11.14 13.52
C ILE A 278 8.73 11.54 13.42
N PRO A 279 8.36 12.51 12.55
CA PRO A 279 6.98 12.88 12.27
C PRO A 279 6.12 11.69 11.81
N LYS A 280 4.82 11.72 12.15
CA LYS A 280 3.88 10.63 11.85
C LYS A 280 2.71 11.13 11.03
N VAL A 281 2.45 10.43 9.94
CA VAL A 281 1.24 10.51 9.13
C VAL A 281 0.36 9.34 9.52
N LEU A 282 -0.81 9.62 10.05
CA LEU A 282 -1.75 8.62 10.56
C LEU A 282 -2.92 8.47 9.59
N LEU A 283 -3.03 7.30 8.96
CA LEU A 283 -4.04 7.00 7.94
C LEU A 283 -5.04 5.98 8.47
N ARG A 284 -6.29 6.40 8.66
CA ARG A 284 -7.41 5.52 9.00
C ARG A 284 -8.23 5.21 7.75
N ASN A 285 -8.48 3.94 7.47
CA ASN A 285 -9.31 3.53 6.32
C ASN A 285 -10.79 3.31 6.68
N SER A 286 -11.16 3.31 7.95
CA SER A 286 -12.54 3.14 8.39
C SER A 286 -13.09 4.40 9.05
N VAL A 287 -14.39 4.61 8.92
CA VAL A 287 -15.13 5.65 9.63
C VAL A 287 -16.36 5.04 10.30
N PRO A 288 -16.61 5.30 11.61
CA PRO A 288 -17.84 4.85 12.26
C PRO A 288 -19.08 5.34 11.52
N VAL A 289 -20.08 4.48 11.36
CA VAL A 289 -21.32 4.80 10.61
C VAL A 289 -21.99 6.07 11.16
N LYS A 290 -21.98 6.24 12.49
CA LYS A 290 -22.56 7.40 13.18
C LYS A 290 -21.86 8.72 12.86
N GLU A 291 -20.57 8.66 12.51
CA GLU A 291 -19.75 9.86 12.25
C GLU A 291 -19.58 10.15 10.75
N ALA A 292 -19.80 9.16 9.88
CA ALA A 292 -19.49 9.23 8.45
C ALA A 292 -20.00 10.50 7.76
N LYS A 293 -21.27 10.87 7.99
CA LYS A 293 -21.90 12.06 7.39
C LYS A 293 -21.17 13.37 7.69
N LYS A 294 -20.44 13.46 8.81
CA LYS A 294 -19.68 14.65 9.22
C LYS A 294 -18.30 14.73 8.54
N TYR A 295 -17.69 13.58 8.26
CA TYR A 295 -16.28 13.50 7.86
C TYR A 295 -16.05 13.21 6.39
N VAL A 296 -16.93 12.44 5.75
CA VAL A 296 -16.74 11.96 4.37
C VAL A 296 -18.00 12.18 3.53
N ASP A 297 -17.81 12.20 2.22
CA ASP A 297 -18.90 12.18 1.25
C ASP A 297 -19.29 10.74 0.87
N ASP A 298 -20.56 10.51 0.50
CA ASP A 298 -21.07 9.15 0.29
C ASP A 298 -20.32 8.40 -0.83
N TYR A 299 -19.87 9.11 -1.87
CA TYR A 299 -19.08 8.55 -2.96
C TYR A 299 -17.64 8.15 -2.55
N GLU A 300 -17.19 8.52 -1.35
CA GLU A 300 -15.90 8.15 -0.78
C GLU A 300 -15.95 6.81 -0.01
N ILE A 301 -17.15 6.33 0.31
CA ILE A 301 -17.38 5.06 1.01
C ILE A 301 -17.25 3.91 0.01
N THR A 302 -16.62 2.81 0.42
CA THR A 302 -16.55 1.58 -0.37
C THR A 302 -17.95 0.95 -0.44
N PRO A 303 -18.55 0.80 -1.63
CA PRO A 303 -19.79 0.05 -1.79
C PRO A 303 -19.55 -1.46 -1.82
N GLU A 304 -20.61 -2.22 -1.57
CA GLU A 304 -20.70 -3.65 -1.87
C GLU A 304 -21.44 -3.84 -3.19
N TYR A 305 -20.89 -4.69 -4.04
CA TYR A 305 -21.46 -5.05 -5.34
C TYR A 305 -22.07 -6.44 -5.30
N ILE A 306 -23.34 -6.54 -5.71
CA ILE A 306 -24.08 -7.79 -5.87
C ILE A 306 -24.41 -7.98 -7.35
N PHE A 307 -24.23 -9.19 -7.86
CA PHE A 307 -24.49 -9.52 -9.25
C PHE A 307 -25.74 -10.36 -9.40
N GLU A 308 -26.60 -9.98 -10.34
CA GLU A 308 -27.78 -10.74 -10.73
C GLU A 308 -27.75 -11.02 -12.23
N TRP A 309 -28.20 -12.21 -12.64
CA TRP A 309 -28.28 -12.57 -14.05
C TRP A 309 -29.68 -12.29 -14.57
N ASN A 310 -29.83 -11.28 -15.41
CA ASN A 310 -31.10 -11.00 -16.07
C ASN A 310 -31.26 -11.93 -17.28
N LYS A 311 -32.13 -12.94 -17.15
CA LYS A 311 -32.42 -13.92 -18.21
C LYS A 311 -33.03 -13.30 -19.47
N LYS A 312 -33.80 -12.20 -19.34
CA LYS A 312 -34.48 -11.54 -20.46
C LYS A 312 -33.50 -10.76 -21.33
N SER A 313 -32.63 -9.97 -20.70
CA SER A 313 -31.65 -9.16 -21.42
C SER A 313 -30.32 -9.87 -21.67
N GLN A 314 -30.13 -11.07 -21.13
CA GLN A 314 -28.87 -11.83 -21.14
C GLN A 314 -27.66 -10.98 -20.68
N LYS A 315 -27.86 -10.17 -19.64
CA LYS A 315 -26.83 -9.27 -19.08
C LYS A 315 -26.71 -9.47 -17.57
N VAL A 316 -25.52 -9.17 -17.07
CA VAL A 316 -25.26 -9.07 -15.62
C VAL A 316 -25.76 -7.71 -15.15
N GLU A 317 -26.68 -7.73 -14.19
CA GLU A 317 -27.10 -6.54 -13.44
C GLU A 317 -26.22 -6.41 -12.19
N ILE A 318 -25.85 -5.17 -11.87
CA ILE A 318 -24.98 -4.84 -10.74
C ILE A 318 -25.78 -3.97 -9.79
N ILE A 319 -25.94 -4.43 -8.55
CA ILE A 319 -26.62 -3.71 -7.49
C ILE A 319 -25.56 -3.23 -6.50
N GLU A 320 -25.53 -1.93 -6.26
CA GLU A 320 -24.66 -1.32 -5.25
C GLU A 320 -25.42 -1.14 -3.93
N LYS A 321 -24.80 -1.54 -2.82
CA LYS A 321 -25.36 -1.35 -1.47
C LYS A 321 -24.28 -0.84 -0.51
N PRO A 322 -24.66 -0.11 0.57
CA PRO A 322 -23.71 0.29 1.61
C PRO A 322 -23.06 -0.93 2.26
N TRP A 323 -21.72 -0.93 2.33
CA TRP A 323 -20.97 -2.00 2.96
C TRP A 323 -20.54 -1.63 4.39
N VAL A 324 -21.20 -2.23 5.39
CA VAL A 324 -20.91 -2.00 6.81
C VAL A 324 -20.16 -3.20 7.38
N VAL A 325 -19.07 -2.93 8.10
CA VAL A 325 -18.26 -3.94 8.78
C VAL A 325 -17.84 -3.47 10.17
N PRO A 326 -17.69 -4.36 11.16
CA PRO A 326 -17.15 -3.98 12.46
C PRO A 326 -15.67 -3.60 12.32
N ASP A 327 -15.24 -2.53 12.97
CA ASP A 327 -13.82 -2.26 13.12
C ASP A 327 -13.17 -3.17 14.19
N ASN A 328 -11.88 -2.95 14.49
CA ASN A 328 -11.16 -3.77 15.47
C ASN A 328 -11.67 -3.58 16.91
N GLU A 329 -12.46 -2.54 17.18
CA GLU A 329 -13.12 -2.27 18.46
C GLU A 329 -14.57 -2.80 18.47
N GLY A 330 -15.03 -3.42 17.39
CA GLY A 330 -16.40 -3.91 17.23
C GLY A 330 -17.41 -2.85 16.80
N ILE A 331 -16.97 -1.62 16.48
CA ILE A 331 -17.85 -0.52 16.09
C ILE A 331 -18.22 -0.68 14.61
N SER A 332 -19.52 -0.66 14.32
CA SER A 332 -20.02 -0.65 12.93
C SER A 332 -19.48 0.56 12.17
N SER A 333 -18.69 0.27 11.13
CA SER A 333 -17.94 1.26 10.37
C SER A 333 -18.08 1.02 8.87
N TYR A 334 -17.93 2.09 8.10
CA TYR A 334 -17.72 2.03 6.67
C TYR A 334 -16.22 1.92 6.37
N SER A 335 -15.87 1.11 5.37
CA SER A 335 -14.56 1.19 4.72
C SER A 335 -14.55 2.36 3.74
N LEU A 336 -13.44 3.06 3.64
CA LEU A 336 -13.23 4.13 2.66
C LEU A 336 -12.56 3.59 1.40
N LEU A 337 -12.94 4.14 0.25
CA LEU A 337 -12.18 3.99 -0.98
C LEU A 337 -10.77 4.55 -0.80
N PRO A 338 -9.79 4.17 -1.63
CA PRO A 338 -8.42 4.63 -1.43
C PRO A 338 -8.17 6.15 -1.56
N PRO A 339 -8.83 6.90 -2.46
CA PRO A 339 -8.57 8.34 -2.64
C PRO A 339 -8.77 9.24 -1.40
N PRO A 340 -9.83 9.13 -0.58
CA PRO A 340 -9.94 9.93 0.66
C PRO A 340 -8.80 9.67 1.65
N VAL A 341 -8.30 8.43 1.74
CA VAL A 341 -7.13 8.11 2.57
C VAL A 341 -5.86 8.75 1.98
N ALA A 342 -5.71 8.76 0.66
CA ALA A 342 -4.61 9.45 -0.01
C ALA A 342 -4.68 10.98 0.17
N VAL A 343 -5.88 11.58 0.20
CA VAL A 343 -6.06 13.00 0.55
C VAL A 343 -5.52 13.30 1.94
N SER A 344 -5.86 12.45 2.93
CA SER A 344 -5.33 12.58 4.30
C SER A 344 -3.79 12.51 4.32
N MET A 345 -3.22 11.56 3.57
CA MET A 345 -1.76 11.41 3.43
C MET A 345 -1.09 12.64 2.81
N ILE A 346 -1.65 13.16 1.71
CA ILE A 346 -1.16 14.35 1.03
C ILE A 346 -1.13 15.55 1.97
N LYS A 347 -2.24 15.79 2.69
CA LYS A 347 -2.36 16.93 3.60
C LYS A 347 -1.38 16.84 4.77
N GLN A 348 -1.27 15.69 5.40
CA GLN A 348 -0.36 15.51 6.53
C GLN A 348 1.11 15.63 6.10
N ILE A 349 1.52 15.04 4.96
CA ILE A 349 2.89 15.18 4.45
C ILE A 349 3.19 16.64 4.05
N ALA A 350 2.24 17.33 3.42
CA ALA A 350 2.42 18.75 3.09
C ALA A 350 2.59 19.62 4.35
N ASN A 351 1.85 19.35 5.42
CA ASN A 351 2.01 20.08 6.67
C ASN A 351 3.36 19.81 7.36
N ILE A 352 3.91 18.60 7.22
CA ILE A 352 5.22 18.25 7.78
C ILE A 352 6.35 18.91 6.99
N LEU A 353 6.32 18.82 5.66
CA LEU A 353 7.43 19.23 4.80
C LEU A 353 7.35 20.69 4.32
N CYS A 354 6.15 21.27 4.32
CA CYS A 354 5.86 22.60 3.77
C CYS A 354 4.93 23.39 4.74
N PRO A 355 5.35 23.58 6.01
CA PRO A 355 4.54 24.27 7.01
C PRO A 355 4.07 25.64 6.51
#